data_AF-A0A5D0XUM8-F1
#
_entry.id   AF-A0A5D0XUM8-F1
#
_cell.length_a   1.000
_cell.length_b   1.000
_cell.length_c   1.000
_cell.angle_alpha   90.00
_cell.angle_beta   90.00
_cell.angle_gamma   90.00
#
_symmetry.space_group_name_H-M   'P 1'
#
loop_
_entity.id
_entity.type
_entity.pdbx_description
1 polymer ?
#
loop_
_entity_poly.entity_id
_entity_poly.type
_entity_poly.pdbx_seq_one_letter_code
_entity_poly.pdbx_strand_id
1 'polypeptide(L)'
;MPALTCPLIPLDAVRVGEVTIVPDAARPVAAIIAADSTVGWVVWPDAPMPDGAIGEARLWPTSTGAWLVYTAEDDDDPELCRQSSAVFITAQGVGAACNLGVGHLVGADDGGLWVGAWSASRPVLEDDDEESWEADLERQRHAVDTWTDRLELNGVDGIEWPLAPVTEEARSLAITRIRARFEGLGDPYLLWTSDDHVVRRSPSEYRAVEVVESGEWPGTEIIVSFEHRRVHDLRLRRRYRVFDDAGRPRTWAYATVHLEEDIATGAVPPRSAAVDGVLEV
;
A
#
# COMPACT_ATOMS: atom_id res chain seq x y z
N MET A 1 8.53 -40.58 34.50
CA MET A 1 9.29 -39.34 34.27
C MET A 1 8.26 -38.24 34.04
N PRO A 2 8.27 -37.14 34.81
CA PRO A 2 7.37 -36.03 34.52
C PRO A 2 7.71 -35.51 33.13
N ALA A 3 6.72 -35.48 32.23
CA ALA A 3 6.88 -34.87 30.93
C ALA A 3 7.36 -33.44 31.17
N LEU A 4 8.52 -33.10 30.63
CA LEU A 4 8.96 -31.71 30.53
C LEU A 4 7.88 -30.99 29.73
N THR A 5 6.94 -30.35 30.44
CA THR A 5 6.01 -29.39 29.86
C THR A 5 6.91 -28.28 29.35
N CYS A 6 7.30 -28.34 28.09
CA CYS A 6 8.08 -27.29 27.48
C CYS A 6 7.14 -26.11 27.39
N PRO A 7 7.28 -25.09 28.27
CA PRO A 7 6.36 -23.96 28.26
C PRO A 7 6.42 -23.32 26.87
N LEU A 8 5.32 -22.69 26.46
CA LEU A 8 5.35 -21.88 25.25
C LEU A 8 6.49 -20.87 25.35
N ILE A 9 7.05 -20.51 24.20
CA ILE A 9 7.94 -19.35 24.09
C ILE A 9 7.05 -18.20 23.62
N PRO A 10 6.34 -17.50 24.52
CA PRO A 10 5.38 -16.51 24.11
C PRO A 10 6.10 -15.35 23.43
N LEU A 11 5.59 -14.93 22.28
CA LEU A 11 5.88 -13.63 21.74
C LEU A 11 5.11 -12.54 22.51
N ASP A 12 5.43 -11.28 22.23
CA ASP A 12 4.68 -10.15 22.77
C ASP A 12 3.18 -10.28 22.43
N ALA A 13 2.37 -10.19 23.49
CA ALA A 13 0.92 -10.27 23.38
C ALA A 13 0.36 -9.05 22.66
N VAL A 14 -0.58 -9.27 21.74
CA VAL A 14 -1.25 -8.21 21.00
C VAL A 14 -2.74 -8.22 21.31
N ARG A 15 -3.30 -7.03 21.54
CA ARG A 15 -4.75 -6.86 21.69
C ARG A 15 -5.39 -6.58 20.34
N VAL A 16 -6.41 -7.37 20.00
CA VAL A 16 -7.23 -7.23 18.79
C VAL A 16 -8.68 -7.17 19.23
N GLY A 17 -9.28 -5.98 19.20
CA GLY A 17 -10.61 -5.74 19.76
C GLY A 17 -10.72 -6.17 21.22
N GLU A 18 -11.61 -7.14 21.49
CA GLU A 18 -11.89 -7.68 22.82
C GLU A 18 -11.06 -8.93 23.18
N VAL A 19 -10.18 -9.38 22.29
CA VAL A 19 -9.30 -10.54 22.54
C VAL A 19 -7.84 -10.14 22.61
N THR A 20 -7.05 -10.92 23.34
CA THR A 20 -5.59 -10.84 23.35
C THR A 20 -5.03 -12.10 22.72
N ILE A 21 -4.16 -11.92 21.73
CA ILE A 21 -3.50 -13.01 21.01
C ILE A 21 -2.08 -13.13 21.56
N VAL A 22 -1.71 -14.35 21.98
CA VAL A 22 -0.38 -14.69 22.49
C VAL A 22 0.17 -15.87 21.68
N PRO A 23 0.92 -15.61 20.60
CA PRO A 23 1.50 -16.66 19.78
C PRO A 23 2.78 -17.23 20.38
N ASP A 24 3.11 -18.46 20.01
CA ASP A 24 4.40 -19.07 20.28
C ASP A 24 5.42 -18.70 19.19
N ALA A 25 6.61 -18.28 19.62
CA ALA A 25 7.68 -17.82 18.74
C ALA A 25 8.31 -18.93 17.90
N ALA A 26 8.10 -20.20 18.23
CA ALA A 26 8.75 -21.33 17.56
C ALA A 26 7.78 -22.43 17.10
N ARG A 27 6.50 -22.36 17.47
CA ARG A 27 5.52 -23.44 17.24
C ARG A 27 4.23 -22.91 16.66
N PRO A 28 3.53 -23.70 15.82
CA PRO A 28 2.30 -23.29 15.16
C PRO A 28 1.08 -23.29 16.11
N VAL A 29 1.14 -22.47 17.15
CA VAL A 29 0.12 -22.36 18.20
C VAL A 29 0.05 -20.95 18.78
N ALA A 30 -1.16 -20.48 19.06
CA ALA A 30 -1.43 -19.27 19.84
C ALA A 30 -2.52 -19.51 20.88
N ALA A 31 -2.41 -18.79 21.99
CA ALA A 31 -3.51 -18.58 22.92
C ALA A 31 -4.34 -17.36 22.47
N ILE A 32 -5.66 -17.51 22.47
CA ILE A 32 -6.63 -16.42 22.32
C ILE A 32 -7.29 -16.24 23.68
N ILE A 33 -7.05 -15.10 24.32
CA ILE A 33 -7.58 -14.77 25.63
C ILE A 33 -8.73 -13.79 25.44
N ALA A 34 -9.95 -14.22 25.73
CA ALA A 34 -11.13 -13.37 25.69
C ALA A 34 -11.15 -12.36 26.85
N ALA A 35 -11.99 -11.33 26.74
CA ALA A 35 -12.14 -10.29 27.78
C ALA A 35 -12.53 -10.84 29.17
N ASP A 36 -13.21 -11.99 29.22
CA ASP A 36 -13.57 -12.69 30.45
C ASP A 36 -12.45 -13.60 30.99
N SER A 37 -11.25 -13.52 30.41
CA SER A 37 -10.08 -14.35 30.70
C SER A 37 -10.20 -15.82 30.31
N THR A 38 -11.22 -16.20 29.53
CA THR A 38 -11.29 -17.53 28.92
C THR A 38 -10.19 -17.69 27.88
N VAL A 39 -9.44 -18.79 27.96
CA VAL A 39 -8.33 -19.09 27.04
C VAL A 39 -8.76 -20.14 26.03
N GLY A 40 -8.79 -19.76 24.76
CA GLY A 40 -8.90 -20.66 23.61
C GLY A 40 -7.53 -20.90 22.98
N TRP A 41 -7.33 -22.06 22.37
CA TRP A 41 -6.10 -22.40 21.65
C TRP A 41 -6.39 -22.51 20.17
N VAL A 42 -5.54 -21.87 19.37
CA VAL A 42 -5.55 -21.97 17.92
C VAL A 42 -4.23 -22.62 17.50
N VAL A 43 -4.32 -23.65 16.66
CA VAL A 43 -3.16 -24.37 16.12
C VAL A 43 -3.25 -24.41 14.61
N TRP A 44 -2.10 -24.41 13.94
CA TRP A 44 -2.01 -24.45 12.47
C TRP A 44 -0.92 -25.39 11.99
N PRO A 45 -1.06 -26.70 12.26
CA PRO A 45 -0.02 -27.68 11.91
C PRO A 45 0.21 -27.82 10.39
N ASP A 46 -0.79 -27.45 9.58
CA ASP A 46 -0.74 -27.54 8.12
C ASP A 46 -0.27 -26.24 7.46
N ALA A 47 0.01 -25.19 8.24
CA ALA A 47 0.57 -23.97 7.68
C ALA A 47 1.99 -24.23 7.16
N PRO A 48 2.39 -23.59 6.04
CA PRO A 48 3.79 -23.58 5.65
C PRO A 48 4.62 -22.97 6.79
N MET A 49 5.70 -23.67 7.14
CA MET A 49 6.71 -23.21 8.07
C MET A 49 8.04 -23.11 7.30
N PRO A 50 8.95 -22.20 7.68
CA PRO A 50 10.27 -22.14 7.07
C PRO A 50 11.00 -23.49 7.22
N ASP A 51 11.76 -23.87 6.20
CA ASP A 51 12.65 -25.04 6.30
C ASP A 51 13.79 -24.71 7.28
N GLY A 52 13.83 -25.38 8.43
CA GLY A 52 14.89 -25.20 9.44
C GLY A 52 14.40 -24.69 10.80
N ALA A 53 15.34 -24.27 11.65
CA ALA A 53 15.02 -23.66 12.93
C ALA A 53 14.52 -22.22 12.73
N ILE A 54 13.53 -21.81 13.52
CA ILE A 54 13.02 -20.44 13.49
C ILE A 54 14.00 -19.56 14.27
N GLY A 55 14.63 -18.63 13.56
CA GLY A 55 15.54 -17.65 14.16
C GLY A 55 14.82 -16.41 14.65
N GLU A 56 13.70 -16.07 14.01
CA GLU A 56 12.93 -14.90 14.37
C GLU A 56 11.44 -15.13 14.15
N ALA A 57 10.63 -14.64 15.09
CA ALA A 57 9.19 -14.52 14.93
C ALA A 57 8.75 -13.09 15.21
N ARG A 58 7.92 -12.52 14.34
CA ARG A 58 7.39 -11.16 14.50
C ARG A 58 5.88 -11.16 14.38
N LEU A 59 5.24 -10.41 15.27
CA LEU A 59 3.79 -10.22 15.28
C LEU A 59 3.45 -8.81 14.82
N TRP A 60 2.53 -8.73 13.87
CA TRP A 60 2.06 -7.48 13.30
C TRP A 60 0.57 -7.33 13.60
N PRO A 61 0.20 -6.48 14.57
CA PRO A 61 -1.19 -6.26 14.95
C PRO A 61 -1.96 -5.57 13.82
N THR A 62 -3.20 -5.98 13.64
CA THR A 62 -4.20 -5.32 12.79
C THR A 62 -5.46 -5.06 13.63
N SER A 63 -6.48 -4.42 13.08
CA SER A 63 -7.72 -4.20 13.85
C SER A 63 -8.60 -5.46 13.98
N THR A 64 -8.38 -6.46 13.12
CA THR A 64 -9.19 -7.69 13.03
C THR A 64 -8.45 -8.97 13.44
N GLY A 65 -7.11 -8.94 13.40
CA GLY A 65 -6.26 -10.06 13.78
C GLY A 65 -4.81 -9.64 13.98
N ALA A 66 -3.90 -10.59 13.90
CA ALA A 66 -2.47 -10.32 13.87
C ALA A 66 -1.76 -11.27 12.90
N TRP A 67 -0.82 -10.72 12.12
CA TRP A 67 0.07 -11.49 11.27
C TRP A 67 1.28 -11.93 12.05
N LEU A 68 1.43 -13.24 12.22
CA LEU A 68 2.61 -13.86 12.77
C LEU A 68 3.51 -14.32 11.64
N VAL A 69 4.75 -13.85 11.63
CA VAL A 69 5.73 -14.19 10.62
C VAL A 69 6.85 -14.95 11.28
N TYR A 70 7.11 -16.16 10.79
CA TYR A 70 8.26 -16.96 11.15
C TYR A 70 9.32 -16.81 10.08
N THR A 71 10.55 -16.55 10.51
CA THR A 71 11.70 -16.45 9.64
C THR A 71 12.74 -17.47 10.11
N ALA A 72 13.25 -18.28 9.20
CA ALA A 72 14.33 -19.22 9.48
C ALA A 72 15.57 -18.50 10.04
N GLU A 73 16.39 -19.20 10.81
CA GLU A 73 17.76 -18.76 11.10
C GLU A 73 18.52 -18.54 9.78
N ASP A 74 19.47 -17.60 9.80
CA ASP A 74 20.37 -17.43 8.66
C ASP A 74 21.21 -18.71 8.55
N ASP A 75 21.20 -19.34 7.36
CA ASP A 75 22.12 -20.43 7.06
C ASP A 75 23.50 -19.84 6.73
N ASP A 76 24.57 -20.54 7.12
CA ASP A 76 25.94 -20.14 6.75
C ASP A 76 26.16 -20.34 5.23
N ASP A 77 25.27 -21.04 4.54
CA ASP A 77 25.27 -21.20 3.09
C ASP A 77 24.72 -19.94 2.37
N PRO A 78 25.57 -19.19 1.63
CA PRO A 78 25.14 -17.98 0.92
C PRO A 78 24.18 -18.25 -0.25
N GLU A 79 23.99 -19.51 -0.68
CA GLU A 79 23.00 -19.89 -1.69
C GLU A 79 21.60 -20.09 -1.09
N LEU A 80 21.50 -20.33 0.23
CA LEU A 80 20.25 -20.50 0.94
C LEU A 80 19.73 -19.15 1.44
N CYS A 81 18.84 -18.55 0.67
CA CYS A 81 18.15 -17.33 1.08
C CYS A 81 17.21 -17.60 2.26
N ARG A 82 17.24 -16.71 3.25
CA ARG A 82 16.43 -16.80 4.47
C ARG A 82 14.94 -16.93 4.15
N GLN A 83 14.35 -18.08 4.50
CA GLN A 83 12.94 -18.35 4.24
C GLN A 83 12.04 -17.77 5.32
N SER A 84 10.86 -17.29 4.90
CA SER A 84 9.82 -16.78 5.80
C SER A 84 8.46 -17.41 5.49
N SER A 85 7.63 -17.55 6.50
CA SER A 85 6.22 -17.95 6.38
C SER A 85 5.36 -17.08 7.28
N ALA A 86 4.12 -16.83 6.88
CA ALA A 86 3.21 -15.99 7.63
C ALA A 86 1.87 -16.67 7.89
N VAL A 87 1.29 -16.36 9.04
CA VAL A 87 -0.01 -16.87 9.50
C VAL A 87 -0.81 -15.71 10.06
N PHE A 88 -2.03 -15.54 9.56
CA PHE A 88 -2.98 -14.56 10.08
C PHE A 88 -3.89 -15.20 11.13
N ILE A 89 -3.85 -14.65 12.34
CA ILE A 89 -4.58 -15.16 13.50
C ILE A 89 -5.69 -14.17 13.87
N THR A 90 -6.91 -14.65 13.98
CA THR A 90 -8.09 -13.88 14.39
C THR A 90 -8.68 -14.44 15.70
N ALA A 91 -9.69 -13.77 16.23
CA ALA A 91 -10.45 -14.27 17.39
C ALA A 91 -11.13 -15.62 17.12
N GLN A 92 -11.41 -15.95 15.85
CA GLN A 92 -12.12 -17.15 15.43
C GLN A 92 -11.18 -18.30 15.05
N GLY A 93 -9.88 -18.05 14.86
CA GLY A 93 -8.91 -19.06 14.46
C GLY A 93 -7.88 -18.53 13.45
N VAL A 94 -7.32 -19.43 12.64
CA VAL A 94 -6.43 -19.05 11.55
C VAL A 94 -7.25 -18.61 10.35
N GLY A 95 -7.03 -17.37 9.91
CA GLY A 95 -7.69 -16.80 8.72
C GLY A 95 -6.94 -17.09 7.44
N ALA A 96 -5.61 -17.10 7.47
CA ALA A 96 -4.75 -17.38 6.32
C ALA A 96 -3.37 -17.89 6.76
N ALA A 97 -2.71 -18.66 5.89
CA ALA A 97 -1.31 -19.03 6.06
C ALA A 97 -0.62 -19.12 4.69
N CYS A 98 0.61 -18.63 4.58
CA CYS A 98 1.34 -18.59 3.32
C CYS A 98 2.85 -18.70 3.50
N ASN A 99 3.51 -19.32 2.52
CA ASN A 99 4.97 -19.32 2.41
C ASN A 99 5.38 -18.03 1.69
N LEU A 100 6.25 -17.23 2.32
CA LEU A 100 6.75 -15.98 1.76
C LEU A 100 8.06 -16.18 0.97
N GLY A 101 8.63 -17.39 1.02
CA GLY A 101 9.95 -17.68 0.47
C GLY A 101 10.97 -16.72 1.04
N VAL A 102 11.68 -16.02 0.14
CA VAL A 102 12.78 -15.10 0.47
C VAL A 102 12.32 -13.65 0.66
N GLY A 103 11.01 -13.42 0.67
CA GLY A 103 10.43 -12.08 0.82
C GLY A 103 10.56 -11.55 2.25
N HIS A 104 10.89 -10.27 2.40
CA HIS A 104 10.92 -9.58 3.68
C HIS A 104 9.64 -8.77 3.88
N LEU A 105 9.13 -8.73 5.12
CA LEU A 105 7.98 -7.91 5.44
C LEU A 105 8.31 -6.42 5.42
N VAL A 106 7.45 -5.64 4.77
CA VAL A 106 7.49 -4.17 4.75
C VAL A 106 6.37 -3.57 5.60
N GLY A 107 5.25 -4.28 5.72
CA GLY A 107 4.14 -3.86 6.57
C GLY A 107 3.02 -4.89 6.61
N ALA A 108 2.05 -4.66 7.49
CA ALA A 108 0.82 -5.42 7.55
C ALA A 108 -0.34 -4.50 7.96
N ASP A 109 -1.51 -4.74 7.38
CA ASP A 109 -2.76 -4.14 7.78
C ASP A 109 -3.90 -5.17 7.67
N ASP A 110 -5.13 -4.75 7.94
CA ASP A 110 -6.30 -5.63 7.86
C ASP A 110 -6.57 -6.16 6.43
N GLY A 111 -5.99 -5.54 5.40
CA GLY A 111 -6.08 -5.94 4.00
C GLY A 111 -5.00 -6.94 3.57
N GLY A 112 -3.99 -7.18 4.40
CA GLY A 112 -3.01 -8.23 4.15
C GLY A 112 -1.59 -7.86 4.55
N LEU A 113 -0.66 -8.59 3.93
CA LEU A 113 0.76 -8.57 4.23
C LEU A 113 1.55 -8.01 3.05
N TRP A 114 2.36 -6.99 3.32
CA TRP A 114 3.18 -6.34 2.30
C TRP A 114 4.59 -6.92 2.35
N VAL A 115 5.00 -7.59 1.27
CA VAL A 115 6.27 -8.32 1.19
C VAL A 115 7.13 -7.73 0.07
N GLY A 116 8.34 -7.31 0.41
CA GLY A 116 9.35 -6.85 -0.53
C GLY A 116 10.37 -7.95 -0.83
N ALA A 117 10.99 -7.91 -2.01
CA ALA A 117 12.15 -8.76 -2.26
C ALA A 117 13.33 -8.29 -1.39
N TRP A 118 14.05 -9.22 -0.75
CA TRP A 118 15.37 -8.90 -0.20
C TRP A 118 16.28 -8.54 -1.38
N SER A 119 16.63 -7.27 -1.55
CA SER A 119 17.79 -6.98 -2.40
C SER A 119 18.99 -7.53 -1.64
N ALA A 120 19.56 -8.61 -2.16
CA ALA A 120 20.82 -9.16 -1.68
C ALA A 120 21.89 -8.08 -1.89
N SER A 121 22.05 -7.20 -0.90
CA SER A 121 23.23 -6.40 -0.53
C SER A 121 22.77 -5.17 0.28
N ARG A 122 22.92 -5.20 1.61
CA ARG A 122 23.38 -4.00 2.30
C ARG A 122 24.92 -4.08 2.26
N PRO A 123 25.62 -3.39 1.36
CA PRO A 123 27.00 -3.08 1.65
C PRO A 123 27.00 -1.98 2.72
N VAL A 124 27.89 -2.14 3.68
CA VAL A 124 28.32 -1.06 4.56
C VAL A 124 28.74 0.10 3.66
N LEU A 125 28.10 1.25 3.84
CA LEU A 125 28.47 2.48 3.15
C LEU A 125 29.88 2.88 3.59
N GLU A 126 30.86 2.63 2.74
CA GLU A 126 32.13 3.37 2.75
C GLU A 126 32.22 4.14 1.42
N ASP A 127 32.16 5.45 1.56
CA ASP A 127 32.57 6.55 0.67
C ASP A 127 31.97 6.71 -0.76
N ASP A 128 31.12 7.74 -0.87
CA ASP A 128 31.18 8.91 -1.79
C ASP A 128 31.63 8.77 -3.27
N ASP A 129 31.20 7.72 -3.97
CA ASP A 129 31.37 7.63 -5.44
C ASP A 129 30.03 7.87 -6.18
N GLU A 130 29.96 8.89 -7.07
CA GLU A 130 28.78 9.18 -7.91
C GLU A 130 28.34 7.99 -8.79
N GLU A 131 29.27 7.08 -9.13
CA GLU A 131 28.97 5.80 -9.81
C GLU A 131 28.10 4.85 -8.97
N SER A 132 28.12 4.97 -7.63
CA SER A 132 27.28 4.18 -6.73
C SER A 132 25.79 4.52 -6.87
N TRP A 133 25.45 5.78 -7.18
CA TRP A 133 24.05 6.23 -7.28
C TRP A 133 23.38 5.78 -8.57
N GLU A 134 24.08 5.81 -9.70
CA GLU A 134 23.55 5.27 -10.96
C GLU A 134 23.41 3.75 -10.90
N ALA A 135 24.38 3.05 -10.30
CA ALA A 135 24.30 1.61 -10.05
C ALA A 135 23.19 1.25 -9.04
N ASP A 136 22.93 2.08 -8.04
CA ASP A 136 21.80 1.91 -7.11
C ASP A 136 20.45 2.14 -7.80
N LEU A 137 20.31 3.17 -8.63
CA LEU A 137 19.08 3.45 -9.39
C LEU A 137 18.81 2.39 -10.46
N GLU A 138 19.85 1.87 -11.11
CA GLU A 138 19.73 0.79 -12.08
C GLU A 138 19.40 -0.53 -11.39
N ARG A 139 19.97 -0.81 -10.21
CA ARG A 139 19.53 -1.92 -9.33
C ARG A 139 18.09 -1.75 -8.86
N GLN A 140 17.67 -0.55 -8.49
CA GLN A 140 16.29 -0.25 -8.09
C GLN A 140 15.31 -0.48 -9.25
N ARG A 141 15.66 -0.02 -10.47
CA ARG A 141 14.88 -0.32 -11.69
C ARG A 141 14.80 -1.81 -11.98
N HIS A 142 15.92 -2.53 -11.84
CA HIS A 142 15.97 -3.98 -12.06
C HIS A 142 15.19 -4.78 -11.01
N ALA A 143 15.11 -4.28 -9.77
CA ALA A 143 14.31 -4.86 -8.69
C ALA A 143 12.80 -4.66 -8.90
N VAL A 144 12.39 -3.60 -9.62
CA VAL A 144 10.99 -3.38 -10.04
C VAL A 144 10.62 -4.28 -11.23
N ASP A 145 11.59 -4.63 -12.09
CA ASP A 145 11.35 -5.36 -13.35
C ASP A 145 11.07 -6.87 -13.21
N THR A 146 11.19 -7.45 -12.00
CA THR A 146 10.94 -8.88 -11.78
C THR A 146 9.86 -9.10 -10.72
N TRP A 147 8.68 -8.52 -10.95
CA TRP A 147 7.45 -8.80 -10.22
C TRP A 147 6.80 -10.07 -10.81
N THR A 148 7.10 -11.25 -10.27
CA THR A 148 6.80 -12.50 -11.00
C THR A 148 5.46 -13.16 -10.69
N ASP A 149 4.80 -12.95 -9.53
CA ASP A 149 3.48 -13.54 -9.30
C ASP A 149 2.58 -12.71 -8.39
N ARG A 150 1.47 -12.23 -8.96
CA ARG A 150 0.35 -11.60 -8.26
C ARG A 150 -0.64 -12.69 -7.85
N LEU A 151 -0.85 -12.90 -6.55
CA LEU A 151 -1.91 -13.78 -6.07
C LEU A 151 -3.27 -13.08 -6.32
N GLU A 152 -3.92 -13.42 -7.43
CA GLU A 152 -5.26 -12.93 -7.81
C GLU A 152 -6.29 -13.52 -6.85
N LEU A 153 -6.70 -12.76 -5.83
CA LEU A 153 -7.74 -13.23 -4.90
C LEU A 153 -9.15 -13.14 -5.49
N ASN A 154 -9.36 -12.44 -6.61
CA ASN A 154 -10.67 -12.23 -7.24
C ASN A 154 -11.59 -13.48 -7.22
N GLY A 155 -12.70 -13.40 -6.48
CA GLY A 155 -13.71 -14.47 -6.38
C GLY A 155 -13.59 -15.41 -5.17
N VAL A 156 -12.63 -15.20 -4.26
CA VAL A 156 -12.59 -15.89 -2.96
C VAL A 156 -13.58 -15.22 -1.99
N ASP A 157 -14.51 -16.00 -1.43
CA ASP A 157 -15.49 -15.50 -0.46
C ASP A 157 -14.79 -14.86 0.75
N GLY A 158 -15.13 -13.60 1.05
CA GLY A 158 -14.62 -12.86 2.22
C GLY A 158 -13.41 -11.94 1.97
N ILE A 159 -12.94 -11.80 0.73
CA ILE A 159 -11.85 -10.86 0.36
C ILE A 159 -12.36 -9.46 -0.01
N GLU A 160 -13.62 -9.36 -0.41
CA GLU A 160 -14.22 -8.07 -0.77
C GLU A 160 -14.59 -7.38 0.53
N TRP A 161 -14.01 -6.21 0.76
CA TRP A 161 -14.35 -5.39 1.90
C TRP A 161 -15.87 -5.21 1.94
N PRO A 162 -16.54 -5.54 3.06
CA PRO A 162 -17.95 -5.19 3.19
C PRO A 162 -18.04 -3.67 3.05
N LEU A 163 -18.85 -3.23 2.09
CA LEU A 163 -18.92 -1.82 1.77
C LEU A 163 -19.35 -1.04 3.00
N ALA A 164 -18.60 0.02 3.31
CA ALA A 164 -18.90 0.87 4.44
C ALA A 164 -20.32 1.43 4.29
N PRO A 165 -21.09 1.51 5.39
CA PRO A 165 -22.42 2.10 5.37
C PRO A 165 -22.32 3.63 5.21
N VAL A 166 -22.05 4.08 3.98
CA VAL A 166 -21.95 5.49 3.61
C VAL A 166 -23.28 5.91 3.02
N THR A 167 -23.86 6.98 3.57
CA THR A 167 -25.12 7.52 3.05
C THR A 167 -24.93 8.18 1.69
N GLU A 168 -26.01 8.32 0.94
CA GLU A 168 -25.98 8.96 -0.38
C GLU A 168 -25.52 10.42 -0.30
N GLU A 169 -25.87 11.12 0.79
CA GLU A 169 -25.42 12.48 1.05
C GLU A 169 -23.91 12.55 1.28
N ALA A 170 -23.35 11.57 2.01
CA ALA A 170 -21.91 11.49 2.25
C ALA A 170 -21.13 11.16 0.96
N ARG A 171 -21.70 10.32 0.09
CA ARG A 171 -21.14 10.04 -1.25
C ARG A 171 -21.14 11.28 -2.13
N SER A 172 -22.28 11.96 -2.21
CA SER A 172 -22.44 13.21 -2.96
C SER A 172 -21.50 14.30 -2.47
N LEU A 173 -21.29 14.40 -1.14
CA LEU A 173 -20.35 15.34 -0.55
C LEU A 173 -18.89 15.00 -0.90
N ALA A 174 -18.52 13.72 -0.91
CA ALA A 174 -17.17 13.28 -1.29
C ALA A 174 -16.84 13.64 -2.75
N ILE A 175 -17.78 13.36 -3.66
CA ILE A 175 -17.71 13.75 -5.08
C ILE A 175 -17.54 15.27 -5.22
N THR A 176 -18.40 16.04 -4.54
CA THR A 176 -18.38 17.50 -4.56
C THR A 176 -17.05 18.07 -4.07
N ARG A 177 -16.48 17.50 -3.00
CA ARG A 177 -15.20 17.95 -2.43
C ARG A 177 -14.02 17.79 -3.39
N ILE A 178 -14.00 16.73 -4.20
CA ILE A 178 -12.96 16.52 -5.20
C ILE A 178 -13.19 17.44 -6.40
N ARG A 179 -14.42 17.53 -6.91
CA ARG A 179 -14.76 18.48 -8.00
C ARG A 179 -14.36 19.91 -7.66
N ALA A 180 -14.67 20.36 -6.44
CA ALA A 180 -14.32 21.69 -5.95
C ALA A 180 -12.81 21.99 -5.95
N ARG A 181 -11.93 20.98 -6.02
CA ARG A 181 -10.47 21.21 -6.14
C ARG A 181 -10.06 21.67 -7.53
N PHE A 182 -10.85 21.36 -8.55
CA PHE A 182 -10.58 21.70 -9.94
C PHE A 182 -11.45 22.87 -10.43
N GLU A 183 -12.35 23.38 -9.58
CA GLU A 183 -13.09 24.61 -9.84
C GLU A 183 -12.11 25.77 -10.03
N GLY A 184 -12.28 26.52 -11.11
CA GLY A 184 -11.44 27.65 -11.46
C GLY A 184 -10.01 27.30 -11.91
N LEU A 185 -9.69 26.02 -12.14
CA LEU A 185 -8.35 25.62 -12.60
C LEU A 185 -7.96 26.31 -13.92
N GLY A 186 -8.92 26.48 -14.83
CA GLY A 186 -8.73 27.21 -16.09
C GLY A 186 -8.87 28.73 -15.99
N ASP A 187 -9.21 29.26 -14.81
CA ASP A 187 -9.48 30.68 -14.64
C ASP A 187 -8.18 31.49 -14.47
N PRO A 188 -8.13 32.74 -14.98
CA PRO A 188 -6.99 33.62 -14.76
C PRO A 188 -6.70 33.82 -13.28
N TYR A 189 -5.42 33.74 -12.90
CA TYR A 189 -4.98 34.00 -11.52
C TYR A 189 -4.37 35.40 -11.38
N LEU A 190 -4.35 35.89 -10.14
CA LEU A 190 -3.69 37.14 -9.80
C LEU A 190 -2.23 36.86 -9.52
N LEU A 191 -1.35 37.50 -10.30
CA LEU A 191 0.09 37.48 -10.12
C LEU A 191 0.52 38.76 -9.41
N TRP A 192 1.28 38.58 -8.34
CA TRP A 192 2.00 39.64 -7.66
C TRP A 192 3.44 39.18 -7.45
N THR A 193 4.39 40.08 -7.64
CA THR A 193 5.82 39.79 -7.46
C THR A 193 6.43 40.84 -6.55
N SER A 194 7.52 40.52 -5.85
CA SER A 194 8.22 41.50 -5.01
C SER A 194 8.70 42.71 -5.78
N ASP A 195 9.06 42.52 -7.05
CA ASP A 195 9.71 43.50 -7.90
C ASP A 195 8.70 44.41 -8.63
N ASP A 196 7.45 43.96 -8.74
CA ASP A 196 6.34 44.72 -9.29
C ASP A 196 5.15 44.68 -8.33
N HIS A 197 4.96 45.79 -7.60
CA HIS A 197 3.92 45.95 -6.60
C HIS A 197 2.49 46.06 -7.18
N VAL A 198 2.33 46.03 -8.51
CA VAL A 198 1.01 46.01 -9.16
C VAL A 198 0.53 44.57 -9.32
N VAL A 199 -0.66 44.28 -8.78
CA VAL A 199 -1.34 43.00 -9.03
C VAL A 199 -1.77 42.93 -10.50
N ARG A 200 -1.29 41.92 -11.23
CA ARG A 200 -1.64 41.68 -12.63
C ARG A 200 -2.47 40.41 -12.76
N ARG A 201 -3.38 40.35 -13.74
CA ARG A 201 -4.03 39.10 -14.13
C ARG A 201 -3.13 38.34 -15.10
N SER A 202 -2.88 37.08 -14.82
CA SER A 202 -2.20 36.16 -15.71
C SER A 202 -3.17 35.06 -16.16
N PRO A 203 -3.11 34.64 -17.43
CA PRO A 203 -3.93 33.51 -17.89
C PRO A 203 -3.51 32.24 -17.14
N SER A 204 -4.46 31.33 -16.89
CA SER A 204 -4.12 30.01 -16.38
C SER A 204 -3.23 29.27 -17.38
N GLU A 205 -2.34 28.45 -16.82
CA GLU A 205 -1.55 27.48 -17.58
C GLU A 205 -2.42 26.29 -18.05
N TYR A 206 -3.60 26.12 -17.44
CA TYR A 206 -4.61 25.12 -17.79
C TYR A 206 -5.69 25.72 -18.72
N ARG A 207 -6.10 24.94 -19.73
CA ARG A 207 -7.12 25.31 -20.71
C ARG A 207 -8.05 24.14 -21.01
N ALA A 208 -9.22 24.44 -21.58
CA ALA A 208 -10.20 23.43 -21.99
C ALA A 208 -10.51 22.38 -20.89
N VAL A 209 -10.52 22.83 -19.63
CA VAL A 209 -10.68 22.00 -18.43
C VAL A 209 -12.10 21.43 -18.40
N GLU A 210 -12.18 20.12 -18.24
CA GLU A 210 -13.41 19.36 -18.18
C GLU A 210 -13.31 18.37 -17.00
N VAL A 211 -14.35 18.35 -16.16
CA VAL A 211 -14.40 17.50 -14.96
C VAL A 211 -15.65 16.63 -15.06
N VAL A 212 -15.44 15.35 -15.34
CA VAL A 212 -16.50 14.35 -15.53
C VAL A 212 -16.44 13.34 -14.40
N GLU A 213 -17.60 12.85 -13.99
CA GLU A 213 -17.73 11.75 -13.06
C GLU A 213 -18.05 10.47 -13.84
N SER A 214 -17.45 9.37 -13.43
CA SER A 214 -17.62 8.06 -14.08
C SER A 214 -17.66 6.94 -13.05
N GLY A 215 -18.37 5.87 -13.36
CA GLY A 215 -18.51 4.70 -12.50
C GLY A 215 -19.58 4.84 -11.42
N GLU A 216 -19.93 3.70 -10.83
CA GLU A 216 -20.87 3.59 -9.71
C GLU A 216 -20.10 3.35 -8.41
N TRP A 217 -20.67 3.73 -7.26
CA TRP A 217 -20.04 3.49 -5.96
C TRP A 217 -19.86 1.97 -5.72
N PRO A 218 -18.69 1.51 -5.21
CA PRO A 218 -17.54 2.28 -4.72
C PRO A 218 -16.53 2.71 -5.79
N GLY A 219 -16.65 2.24 -7.04
CA GLY A 219 -15.74 2.52 -8.15
C GLY A 219 -15.88 3.91 -8.79
N THR A 220 -16.48 4.89 -8.11
CA THR A 220 -16.66 6.25 -8.64
C THR A 220 -15.32 6.96 -8.81
N GLU A 221 -15.14 7.59 -9.97
CA GLU A 221 -13.95 8.35 -10.35
C GLU A 221 -14.30 9.76 -10.81
N ILE A 222 -13.45 10.73 -10.47
CA ILE A 222 -13.43 12.06 -11.08
C ILE A 222 -12.33 12.09 -12.12
N ILE A 223 -12.73 12.30 -13.37
CA ILE A 223 -11.87 12.40 -14.54
C ILE A 223 -11.70 13.87 -14.87
N VAL A 224 -10.46 14.36 -14.78
CA VAL A 224 -10.11 15.73 -15.10
C VAL A 224 -9.33 15.72 -16.41
N SER A 225 -9.89 16.34 -17.45
CA SER A 225 -9.26 16.47 -18.77
C SER A 225 -8.97 17.93 -19.07
N PHE A 226 -7.78 18.26 -19.56
CA PHE A 226 -7.36 19.63 -19.79
C PHE A 226 -6.20 19.71 -20.79
N GLU A 227 -5.97 20.89 -21.34
CA GLU A 227 -4.76 21.23 -22.08
C GLU A 227 -3.85 22.04 -21.14
N HIS A 228 -2.54 21.82 -21.24
CA HIS A 228 -1.57 22.56 -20.41
C HIS A 228 -0.56 23.30 -21.28
N ARG A 229 -0.22 24.53 -20.93
CA ARG A 229 0.68 25.37 -21.73
C ARG A 229 2.07 24.78 -21.93
N ARG A 230 2.58 24.01 -20.96
CA ARG A 230 3.87 23.29 -21.06
C ARG A 230 3.79 22.01 -21.91
N VAL A 231 2.59 21.49 -22.17
CA VAL A 231 2.37 20.26 -22.95
C VAL A 231 1.55 20.61 -24.19
N HIS A 232 2.26 21.03 -25.24
CA HIS A 232 1.64 21.41 -26.50
C HIS A 232 1.01 20.21 -27.23
N ASP A 233 -0.07 20.50 -27.97
CA ASP A 233 -0.72 19.61 -28.93
C ASP A 233 -1.30 18.30 -28.34
N LEU A 234 -1.45 18.22 -27.01
CA LEU A 234 -2.03 17.07 -26.31
C LEU A 234 -3.06 17.51 -25.28
N ARG A 235 -4.11 16.70 -25.14
CA ARG A 235 -5.04 16.78 -24.01
C ARG A 235 -4.55 15.82 -22.93
N LEU A 236 -4.38 16.32 -21.71
CA LEU A 236 -4.04 15.52 -20.55
C LEU A 236 -5.31 15.03 -19.86
N ARG A 237 -5.30 13.82 -19.32
CA ARG A 237 -6.40 13.25 -18.54
C ARG A 237 -5.85 12.57 -17.28
N ARG A 238 -6.42 12.91 -16.12
CA ARG A 238 -6.12 12.25 -14.84
C ARG A 238 -7.38 11.74 -14.20
N ARG A 239 -7.31 10.55 -13.60
CA ARG A 239 -8.42 9.92 -12.86
C ARG A 239 -8.14 9.93 -11.37
N TYR A 240 -9.14 10.34 -10.60
CA TYR A 240 -9.10 10.35 -9.14
C TYR A 240 -10.21 9.46 -8.59
N ARG A 241 -9.85 8.34 -7.96
CA ARG A 241 -10.82 7.52 -7.23
C ARG A 241 -11.39 8.29 -6.04
N VAL A 242 -12.72 8.38 -5.99
CA VAL A 242 -13.43 9.09 -4.93
C VAL A 242 -13.47 8.27 -3.64
N PHE A 243 -13.59 6.95 -3.77
CA PHE A 243 -13.65 6.02 -2.66
C PHE A 243 -12.53 4.98 -2.73
N ASP A 244 -12.19 4.40 -1.59
CA ASP A 244 -11.39 3.18 -1.53
C ASP A 244 -12.26 1.96 -1.88
N ASP A 245 -11.64 0.77 -1.92
CA ASP A 245 -12.35 -0.47 -2.26
C ASP A 245 -13.40 -0.87 -1.20
N ALA A 246 -13.32 -0.31 0.00
CA ALA A 246 -14.34 -0.45 1.05
C ALA A 246 -15.46 0.61 0.94
N GLY A 247 -15.44 1.47 -0.09
CA GLY A 247 -16.43 2.52 -0.31
C GLY A 247 -16.30 3.74 0.59
N ARG A 248 -15.18 3.91 1.31
CA ARG A 248 -14.92 5.07 2.17
C ARG A 248 -14.32 6.23 1.37
N PRO A 249 -14.70 7.49 1.63
CA PRO A 249 -14.16 8.63 0.90
C PRO A 249 -12.63 8.77 1.02
N ARG A 250 -11.95 8.92 -0.12
CA ARG A 250 -10.53 9.29 -0.16
C ARG A 250 -10.36 10.80 -0.09
N THR A 251 -9.24 11.23 0.49
CA THR A 251 -8.89 12.65 0.58
C THR A 251 -7.79 12.98 -0.43
N TRP A 252 -8.09 13.92 -1.33
CA TRP A 252 -7.14 14.43 -2.32
C TRP A 252 -6.77 15.88 -2.02
N ALA A 253 -6.18 16.10 -0.84
CA ALA A 253 -5.93 17.45 -0.34
C ALA A 253 -4.98 18.27 -1.23
N TYR A 254 -4.08 17.60 -1.95
CA TYR A 254 -3.03 18.21 -2.76
C TYR A 254 -3.11 17.81 -4.24
N ALA A 255 -4.30 17.43 -4.73
CA ALA A 255 -4.48 16.93 -6.10
C ALA A 255 -3.92 17.86 -7.18
N THR A 256 -4.20 19.16 -7.08
CA THR A 256 -3.73 20.18 -8.03
C THR A 256 -2.25 20.47 -7.88
N VAL A 257 -1.69 20.33 -6.68
CA VAL A 257 -0.25 20.52 -6.43
C VAL A 257 0.54 19.38 -7.08
N HIS A 258 0.13 18.13 -6.84
CA HIS A 258 0.78 16.98 -7.48
C HIS A 258 0.61 17.01 -9.00
N LEU A 259 -0.55 17.44 -9.51
CA LEU A 259 -0.76 17.64 -10.94
C LEU A 259 0.22 18.66 -11.53
N GLU A 260 0.38 19.81 -10.89
CA GLU A 260 1.32 20.84 -11.34
C GLU A 260 2.77 20.37 -11.24
N GLU A 261 3.12 19.66 -10.16
CA GLU A 261 4.45 19.11 -9.93
C GLU A 261 4.83 18.07 -11.00
N ASP A 262 3.94 17.13 -11.31
CA ASP A 262 4.14 16.12 -12.35
C ASP A 262 4.41 16.79 -13.71
N ILE A 263 3.65 17.84 -14.04
CA ILE A 263 3.81 18.59 -15.29
C ILE A 263 5.08 19.45 -15.28
N ALA A 264 5.42 20.08 -14.16
CA ALA A 264 6.58 20.95 -14.03
C ALA A 264 7.90 20.18 -14.10
N THR A 265 7.93 18.99 -13.50
CA THR A 265 9.11 18.10 -13.47
C THR A 265 9.21 17.22 -14.71
N GLY A 266 8.16 17.16 -15.52
CA GLY A 266 8.11 16.29 -16.70
C GLY A 266 7.90 14.82 -16.34
N ALA A 267 7.42 14.51 -15.12
CA ALA A 267 6.98 13.18 -14.70
C ALA A 267 5.65 12.76 -15.35
N VAL A 268 5.48 13.09 -16.63
CA VAL A 268 4.36 12.70 -17.48
C VAL A 268 4.82 11.62 -18.44
N PRO A 269 3.95 10.66 -18.83
CA PRO A 269 4.32 9.63 -19.79
C PRO A 269 4.77 10.21 -21.14
N PRO A 270 5.57 9.47 -21.93
CA PRO A 270 6.00 9.94 -23.25
C PRO A 270 4.79 10.14 -24.16
N ARG A 271 4.87 11.11 -25.09
CA ARG A 271 3.78 11.44 -26.02
C ARG A 271 3.28 10.24 -26.83
N SER A 272 4.14 9.25 -27.07
CA SER A 272 3.79 7.99 -27.76
C SER A 272 2.80 7.12 -27.00
N ALA A 273 2.61 7.35 -25.70
CA ALA A 273 1.60 6.69 -24.88
C ALA A 273 0.19 7.30 -25.03
N ALA A 274 0.06 8.44 -25.74
CA ALA A 274 -1.23 9.06 -25.97
C ALA A 274 -2.10 8.19 -26.88
N VAL A 275 -3.37 8.02 -26.48
CA VAL A 275 -4.39 7.31 -27.25
C VAL A 275 -5.43 8.34 -27.69
N ASP A 276 -5.70 8.42 -28.99
CA ASP A 276 -6.64 9.38 -29.60
C ASP A 276 -6.39 10.85 -29.22
N GLY A 277 -5.11 11.23 -29.09
CA GLY A 277 -4.70 12.60 -28.73
C GLY A 277 -4.85 12.94 -27.23
N VAL A 278 -5.19 11.95 -26.41
CA VAL A 278 -5.28 12.07 -24.95
C VAL A 278 -4.14 11.32 -24.29
N LEU A 279 -3.38 12.02 -23.43
CA LEU A 279 -2.33 11.44 -22.61
C LEU A 279 -2.84 11.27 -21.17
N GLU A 280 -2.77 10.05 -20.67
CA GLU A 280 -3.07 9.74 -19.27
C GLU A 280 -1.90 10.18 -18.38
N VAL A 281 -2.22 10.91 -17.30
CA VAL A 281 -1.26 11.44 -16.31
C VAL A 281 -1.75 11.23 -14.89
#